data_AF-L8JGY5-F1
#
_entry.id   AF-L8JGY5-F1
#
_cell.length_a   1.000
_cell.length_b   1.000
_cell.length_c   1.000
_cell.angle_alpha   90.00
_cell.angle_beta   90.00
_cell.angle_gamma   90.00
#
_symmetry.space_group_name_H-M   'P 1'
#
loop_
_entity.id
_entity.type
_entity.pdbx_description
1 polymer ?
#
loop_
_entity_poly.entity_id
_entity_poly.type
_entity_poly.pdbx_seq_one_letter_code
_entity_poly.pdbx_strand_id
1 'polypeptide(L)'
;MKFPSLFKTPRYQRFNITPRYYDPVKEEIEQRTSLIKRELQLQKGDHSSAGSLHASRLSGSFKKARNSRKSSIGLMQMVIIMLLSAGLVGYLYFGNVALYIFLLVSSVLLYLKVKHIL
;
A
#
# COMPACT_ATOMS: atom_id res chain seq x y z
N MET A 1 12.76 49.28 -12.50
CA MET A 1 12.20 48.60 -13.68
C MET A 1 11.83 47.18 -13.27
N LYS A 2 10.60 46.71 -13.55
CA LYS A 2 10.09 45.41 -13.09
C LYS A 2 10.40 44.36 -14.16
N PHE A 3 11.20 43.34 -13.83
CA PHE A 3 11.52 42.25 -14.77
C PHE A 3 10.28 41.39 -15.08
N PRO A 4 10.04 41.00 -16.34
CA PRO A 4 8.93 40.12 -16.69
C PRO A 4 9.18 38.70 -16.18
N SER A 5 8.26 38.17 -15.38
CA SER A 5 8.32 36.79 -14.88
C SER A 5 7.99 35.80 -16.01
N LEU A 6 8.96 34.95 -16.37
CA LEU A 6 8.84 33.91 -17.41
C LEU A 6 8.18 32.61 -16.90
N PHE A 7 7.85 32.51 -15.61
CA PHE A 7 7.24 31.31 -15.03
C PHE A 7 5.93 31.64 -14.32
N LYS A 8 4.83 31.09 -14.86
CA LYS A 8 3.50 31.17 -14.24
C LYS A 8 3.45 30.18 -13.09
N THR A 9 3.47 30.67 -11.85
CA THR A 9 3.24 29.82 -10.68
C THR A 9 1.80 29.29 -10.71
N PRO A 10 1.59 27.97 -10.65
CA PRO A 10 0.25 27.42 -10.59
C PRO A 10 -0.39 27.86 -9.27
N ARG A 11 -1.54 28.52 -9.36
CA ARG A 11 -2.34 28.86 -8.18
C ARG A 11 -2.93 27.56 -7.62
N TYR A 12 -2.90 27.43 -6.29
CA TYR A 12 -3.51 26.28 -5.60
C TYR A 12 -4.96 26.09 -6.07
N GLN A 13 -5.33 24.84 -6.37
CA GLN A 13 -6.72 24.51 -6.68
C GLN A 13 -7.57 24.70 -5.43
N ARG A 14 -8.64 25.48 -5.55
CA ARG A 14 -9.63 25.64 -4.48
C ARG A 14 -10.65 24.52 -4.64
N PHE A 15 -10.78 23.67 -3.63
CA PHE A 15 -11.85 22.67 -3.60
C PHE A 15 -13.17 23.39 -3.33
N ASN A 16 -14.12 23.27 -4.26
CA ASN A 16 -15.50 23.67 -4.01
C ASN A 16 -16.22 22.48 -3.37
N ILE A 17 -16.17 22.40 -2.04
CA ILE A 17 -16.85 21.34 -1.29
C ILE A 17 -18.25 21.82 -0.96
N THR A 18 -19.26 21.23 -1.59
CA THR A 18 -20.65 21.41 -1.17
C THR A 18 -20.90 20.56 0.07
N PRO A 19 -21.22 21.15 1.24
CA PRO A 19 -21.51 20.37 2.44
C PRO A 19 -22.78 19.55 2.19
N ARG A 20 -22.67 18.22 2.18
CA ARG A 20 -23.83 17.33 2.15
C ARG A 20 -24.15 16.95 3.59
N TYR A 21 -25.37 17.24 4.02
CA TYR A 21 -25.85 16.80 5.32
C TYR A 21 -26.06 15.28 5.29
N TYR A 22 -25.52 14.60 6.29
CA TYR A 22 -25.70 13.16 6.47
C TYR A 22 -27.09 12.89 7.05
N ASP A 23 -27.86 12.06 6.38
CA ASP A 23 -29.14 11.57 6.88
C ASP A 23 -29.03 10.05 7.09
N PRO A 24 -28.95 9.58 8.34
CA PRO A 24 -28.75 8.16 8.63
C PRO A 24 -29.86 7.29 8.05
N VAL A 25 -31.11 7.79 8.07
CA VAL A 25 -32.27 7.02 7.64
C VAL A 25 -32.23 6.83 6.12
N LYS A 26 -31.92 7.89 5.38
CA LYS A 26 -31.80 7.83 3.93
C LYS A 26 -30.70 6.85 3.50
N GLU A 27 -29.54 6.91 4.13
CA GLU A 27 -28.42 6.04 3.78
C GLU A 27 -28.70 4.58 4.11
N GLU A 28 -29.32 4.27 5.26
CA GLU A 28 -29.70 2.90 5.60
C GLU A 28 -30.70 2.33 4.59
N ILE A 29 -31.70 3.12 4.19
CA ILE A 29 -32.69 2.71 3.19
C ILE A 29 -32.02 2.51 1.83
N GLU A 30 -31.14 3.41 1.40
CA GLU A 30 -30.40 3.31 0.14
C GLU A 30 -29.49 2.06 0.12
N GLN A 31 -28.82 1.77 1.23
CA GLN A 31 -28.01 0.56 1.38
C GLN A 31 -28.88 -0.70 1.29
N ARG A 32 -30.00 -0.76 2.04
CA ARG A 32 -30.90 -1.93 2.00
C ARG A 32 -31.54 -2.13 0.63
N THR A 33 -32.03 -1.07 0.01
CA THR A 33 -32.68 -1.13 -1.31
C THR A 33 -31.68 -1.50 -2.41
N SER A 34 -30.46 -0.97 -2.38
CA SER A 34 -29.42 -1.36 -3.33
C SER A 34 -29.00 -2.83 -3.20
N LEU A 35 -28.97 -3.36 -1.98
CA LEU A 35 -28.74 -4.79 -1.71
C LEU A 35 -29.86 -5.65 -2.29
N ILE A 36 -31.11 -5.35 -1.96
CA ILE A 36 -32.28 -6.09 -2.46
C ILE A 36 -32.35 -6.03 -3.99
N LYS A 37 -32.09 -4.85 -4.58
CA LYS A 37 -32.07 -4.67 -6.04
C LYS A 37 -31.01 -5.53 -6.70
N ARG A 38 -29.79 -5.60 -6.13
CA ARG A 38 -28.71 -6.45 -6.63
C ARG A 38 -29.09 -7.94 -6.52
N GLU A 39 -29.70 -8.36 -5.41
CA GLU A 39 -30.18 -9.75 -5.23
C GLU A 39 -31.25 -10.12 -6.26
N LEU A 40 -32.23 -9.23 -6.49
CA LEU A 40 -33.30 -9.44 -7.47
C LEU A 40 -32.76 -9.47 -8.91
N GLN A 41 -31.86 -8.56 -9.27
CA GLN A 41 -31.21 -8.54 -10.60
C GLN A 41 -30.46 -9.85 -10.88
N LEU A 42 -29.79 -10.40 -9.87
CA LEU A 42 -29.06 -11.66 -9.99
C LEU A 42 -30.01 -12.86 -10.06
N GLN A 43 -31.11 -12.85 -9.30
CA GLN A 43 -32.15 -13.88 -9.39
C GLN A 43 -32.83 -13.91 -10.77
N LYS A 44 -32.95 -12.75 -11.43
CA LYS A 44 -33.52 -12.62 -12.78
C LYS A 44 -32.53 -13.01 -13.88
N GLY A 45 -31.22 -12.95 -13.62
CA GLY A 45 -30.16 -13.12 -14.61
C GLY A 45 -29.66 -14.54 -14.80
N ASP A 46 -29.69 -15.40 -13.78
CA ASP A 46 -29.32 -16.81 -13.90
C ASP A 46 -29.66 -17.58 -12.61
N HIS A 47 -30.51 -18.60 -12.69
CA HIS A 47 -30.85 -19.45 -11.53
C HIS A 47 -29.68 -20.34 -11.06
N SER A 48 -28.58 -20.38 -11.81
CA SER A 48 -27.47 -21.32 -11.64
C SER A 48 -26.37 -20.86 -10.68
N SER A 49 -26.37 -19.58 -10.26
CA SER A 49 -25.23 -18.97 -9.54
C SER A 49 -25.54 -18.45 -8.13
N ALA A 50 -26.78 -18.59 -7.65
CA ALA A 50 -27.23 -18.04 -6.37
C ALA A 50 -26.37 -18.49 -5.16
N GLY A 51 -25.86 -19.73 -5.16
CA GLY A 51 -24.99 -20.25 -4.10
C GLY A 51 -23.59 -19.62 -4.05
N SER A 52 -23.07 -19.15 -5.18
CA SER A 52 -21.72 -18.55 -5.27
C SER A 52 -21.65 -17.11 -4.73
N LEU A 53 -22.81 -16.47 -4.54
CA LEU A 53 -22.89 -15.05 -4.15
C LEU A 53 -22.70 -14.83 -2.63
N HIS A 54 -23.24 -15.73 -1.81
CA HIS A 54 -22.98 -15.71 -0.36
C HIS A 54 -21.50 -15.95 -0.07
N ALA A 55 -20.88 -16.87 -0.81
CA ALA A 55 -19.44 -17.13 -0.73
C ALA A 55 -18.60 -15.90 -1.17
N SER A 56 -19.02 -15.18 -2.22
CA SER A 56 -18.27 -14.00 -2.67
C SER A 56 -18.38 -12.81 -1.71
N ARG A 57 -19.52 -12.60 -1.03
CA ARG A 57 -19.68 -11.60 0.06
C ARG A 57 -18.74 -11.86 1.23
N LEU A 58 -18.64 -13.11 1.69
CA LEU A 58 -17.68 -13.52 2.73
C LEU A 58 -16.24 -13.36 2.23
N SER A 59 -15.95 -13.76 1.00
CA SER A 59 -14.59 -13.67 0.44
C SER A 59 -14.06 -12.24 0.33
N GLY A 60 -14.94 -11.25 0.11
CA GLY A 60 -14.55 -9.84 -0.02
C GLY A 60 -14.02 -9.23 1.28
N SER A 61 -14.65 -9.53 2.42
CA SER A 61 -14.19 -9.05 3.73
C SER A 61 -12.89 -9.73 4.16
N PHE A 62 -12.73 -11.03 3.85
CA PHE A 62 -11.48 -11.76 4.10
C PHE A 62 -10.32 -11.30 3.20
N LYS A 63 -10.58 -10.95 1.93
CA LYS A 63 -9.56 -10.38 1.03
C LYS A 63 -9.05 -9.03 1.54
N LYS A 64 -9.91 -8.18 2.11
CA LYS A 64 -9.52 -6.89 2.69
C LYS A 64 -8.60 -7.07 3.91
N ALA A 65 -8.90 -8.04 4.78
CA ALA A 65 -8.05 -8.37 5.93
C ALA A 65 -6.71 -9.02 5.54
N ARG A 66 -6.67 -9.77 4.41
CA ARG A 66 -5.42 -10.33 3.88
C ARG A 66 -4.55 -9.26 3.22
N ASN A 67 -5.14 -8.28 2.54
CA ASN A 67 -4.38 -7.25 1.84
C ASN A 67 -3.77 -6.21 2.79
N SER A 68 -4.37 -5.96 3.96
CA SER A 68 -3.79 -5.07 4.99
C SER A 68 -2.57 -5.66 5.71
N ARG A 69 -2.34 -6.98 5.63
CA ARG A 69 -1.12 -7.64 6.11
C ARG A 69 -0.08 -7.89 5.02
N LYS A 70 -0.28 -7.34 3.82
CA LYS A 70 0.78 -7.35 2.81
C LYS A 70 1.75 -6.21 3.15
N SER A 71 2.53 -6.42 4.21
CA SER A 71 3.78 -5.70 4.43
C SER A 71 4.63 -5.99 3.20
N SER A 72 4.57 -5.11 2.19
CA SER A 72 5.56 -5.09 1.13
C SER A 72 6.88 -4.83 1.84
N ILE A 73 7.64 -5.90 2.07
CA ILE A 73 9.02 -5.83 2.55
C ILE A 73 9.68 -4.84 1.60
N GLY A 74 9.97 -3.63 2.09
CA GLY A 74 10.56 -2.59 1.27
C GLY A 74 11.89 -3.09 0.75
N LEU A 75 12.30 -2.67 -0.45
CA LEU A 75 13.60 -3.06 -1.03
C LEU A 75 14.75 -2.88 -0.02
N MET A 76 14.69 -1.84 0.81
CA MET A 76 15.63 -1.61 1.92
C MET A 76 15.65 -2.73 2.97
N GLN A 77 14.50 -3.28 3.35
CA GLN A 77 14.43 -4.37 4.32
C GLN A 77 15.01 -5.67 3.73
N MET A 78 14.82 -5.93 2.43
CA MET A 78 15.49 -7.03 1.74
C MET A 78 17.01 -6.87 1.73
N VAL A 79 17.51 -5.66 1.40
CA VAL A 79 18.95 -5.36 1.41
C VAL A 79 19.54 -5.56 2.80
N ILE A 80 18.86 -5.10 3.87
CA ILE A 80 19.33 -5.26 5.24
C ILE A 80 19.40 -6.75 5.63
N ILE A 81 18.37 -7.54 5.32
CA ILE A 81 18.34 -8.98 5.64
C ILE A 81 19.43 -9.72 4.88
N MET A 82 19.62 -9.41 3.59
CA MET A 82 20.67 -10.02 2.75
C MET A 82 22.07 -9.65 3.24
N LEU A 83 22.27 -8.41 3.66
CA LEU A 83 23.53 -7.98 4.26
C LEU A 83 23.80 -8.77 5.54
N LEU A 84 22.82 -8.82 6.46
CA LEU A 84 22.97 -9.50 7.75
C LEU A 84 23.25 -11.01 7.58
N SER A 85 22.54 -11.67 6.66
CA SER A 85 22.74 -13.10 6.40
C SER A 85 24.09 -13.38 5.76
N ALA A 86 24.53 -12.56 4.81
CA ALA A 86 25.86 -12.68 4.20
C ALA A 86 26.98 -12.48 5.24
N GLY A 87 26.82 -11.52 6.17
CA GLY A 87 27.76 -11.31 7.26
C GLY A 87 27.84 -12.51 8.21
N LEU A 88 26.70 -13.12 8.54
CA LEU A 88 26.62 -14.26 9.44
C LEU A 88 27.23 -15.54 8.82
N VAL A 89 26.94 -15.80 7.54
CA VAL A 89 27.56 -16.91 6.79
C VAL A 89 29.06 -16.67 6.60
N GLY A 90 29.46 -15.45 6.25
CA GLY A 90 30.87 -15.08 6.10
C GLY A 90 31.66 -15.27 7.39
N TYR A 91 31.09 -14.88 8.53
CA TYR A 91 31.69 -15.11 9.84
C TYR A 91 31.94 -16.59 10.15
N LEU A 92 30.99 -17.45 9.81
CA LEU A 92 31.09 -18.89 10.05
C LEU A 92 32.23 -19.55 9.25
N TYR A 93 32.56 -19.03 8.07
CA TYR A 93 33.62 -19.57 7.21
C TYR A 93 35.00 -18.94 7.42
N PHE A 94 35.06 -17.62 7.61
CA PHE A 94 36.33 -16.85 7.63
C PHE A 94 36.66 -16.22 8.99
N GLY A 95 35.83 -16.44 10.01
CA GLY A 95 36.03 -15.93 11.36
C GLY A 95 36.09 -14.40 11.40
N ASN A 96 37.08 -13.84 12.11
CA ASN A 96 37.19 -12.39 12.34
C ASN A 96 37.46 -11.58 11.07
N VAL A 97 38.04 -12.17 10.02
CA VAL A 97 38.32 -11.47 8.75
C VAL A 97 37.01 -11.04 8.07
N ALA A 98 35.97 -11.87 8.17
CA ALA A 98 34.65 -11.52 7.63
C ALA A 98 33.99 -10.37 8.39
N LEU A 99 34.21 -10.25 9.70
CA LEU A 99 33.68 -9.13 10.48
C LEU A 99 34.28 -7.80 10.02
N TYR A 100 35.59 -7.75 9.76
CA TYR A 100 36.24 -6.53 9.29
C TYR A 100 35.73 -6.11 7.90
N ILE A 101 35.58 -7.06 6.98
CA ILE A 101 35.03 -6.78 5.64
C ILE A 101 33.58 -6.30 5.73
N PHE A 102 32.76 -6.95 6.55
CA PHE A 102 31.37 -6.58 6.77
C PHE A 102 31.23 -5.16 7.35
N LEU A 103 32.05 -4.82 8.33
CA LEU A 103 32.05 -3.51 8.99
C LEU A 103 32.45 -2.40 7.99
N LEU A 104 33.43 -2.67 7.14
CA LEU A 104 33.87 -1.74 6.08
C LEU A 104 32.76 -1.49 5.05
N VAL A 105 32.12 -2.56 4.55
CA VAL A 105 31.01 -2.48 3.58
C VAL A 105 29.80 -1.75 4.17
N SER A 106 29.43 -2.07 5.41
CA SER A 106 28.32 -1.42 6.12
C SER A 106 28.56 0.09 6.30
N SER A 107 29.79 0.48 6.68
CA SER A 107 30.18 1.88 6.84
C SER A 107 30.10 2.66 5.52
N VAL A 108 30.56 2.07 4.42
CA VAL A 108 30.48 2.69 3.08
C VAL A 108 29.03 2.86 2.61
N LEU A 109 28.18 1.84 2.80
CA LEU A 109 26.76 1.93 2.45
C LEU A 109 26.03 3.00 3.25
N LEU A 110 26.32 3.12 4.55
CA LEU A 110 25.77 4.18 5.39
C LEU A 110 26.23 5.57 4.94
N TYR A 111 27.51 5.73 4.57
CA TYR A 111 28.03 6.99 4.04
C TYR A 111 27.31 7.41 2.74
N LEU A 112 27.11 6.47 1.80
CA LEU A 112 26.42 6.74 0.53
C LEU A 112 24.94 7.12 0.75
N LYS A 113 24.27 6.47 1.70
CA LYS A 113 22.89 6.79 2.10
C LYS A 113 22.80 8.19 2.73
N VAL A 114 23.69 8.52 3.65
CA VAL A 114 23.71 9.84 4.33
C VAL A 114 24.00 10.96 3.34
N LYS A 115 24.81 10.69 2.32
CA LYS A 115 25.11 11.64 1.25
C LYS A 115 23.99 11.78 0.21
N HIS A 116 22.84 11.12 0.41
CA HIS A 116 21.65 11.20 -0.44
C HIS A 116 21.93 10.92 -1.94
N ILE A 117 22.91 10.04 -2.20
CA ILE A 117 23.31 9.63 -3.54
C ILE A 117 22.61 8.34 -3.99
N LEU A 118 21.82 7.73 -3.09
CA LEU A 118 20.93 6.61 -3.35
C LEU A 118 19.58 6.80 -2.65
#